data_AF-A0A0M3KCB9-F1
#
_entry.id   AF-A0A0M3KCB9-F1
#
_cell.length_a   1.000
_cell.length_b   1.000
_cell.length_c   1.000
_cell.angle_alpha   90.00
_cell.angle_beta   90.00
_cell.angle_gamma   90.00
#
_symmetry.space_group_name_H-M   'P 1'
#
loop_
_entity.id
_entity.type
_entity.pdbx_description
1 polymer ?
#
loop_
_entity_poly.entity_id
_entity_poly.type
_entity_poly.pdbx_seq_one_letter_code
_entity_poly.pdbx_strand_id
1 'polypeptide(L)'
;MIRLVKFKGVTPPNGREHFIAAAFPSACGKTNLAMLEPTLPGWKVRCVGDDIAWMRFAPDGKLHGINPECGFFGVAPGTSMKTNPMAMMTFQKNSIFTNVAETEHGEYYWEGLEDEIKKWHIGDPNGPAAHPNSRFAAPAGQCPIIHPAWESPDGVPIEAFIFGGRRPEGVPLVYETFSWLHGVFVGACLKSETTAAAEFKGKSVMHDPMAMRPFMGYNFGKYLQHWISLDKPPHKVPKIFHVNWFRKSADGKFLWPGFGDNIRVLDWVIKRLDGVQGTGKNTAIGVVPTEGSINLSGLKGVKLDELMSVPKDYWVDDAKEVRHFIEEQIGPDLPKEIRAEMEAQEKRIASL
;
A
#
# COMPACT_ATOMS: atom_id res chain seq x y z
N MET A 1 6.89 -13.23 -13.76
CA MET A 1 7.35 -12.80 -12.42
C MET A 1 6.53 -11.57 -12.08
N ILE A 2 5.83 -11.60 -10.95
CA ILE A 2 5.05 -10.45 -10.49
C ILE A 2 5.97 -9.60 -9.61
N ARG A 3 6.08 -8.30 -9.87
CA ARG A 3 6.73 -7.34 -8.98
C ARG A 3 5.64 -6.62 -8.18
N LEU A 4 5.65 -6.79 -6.87
CA LEU A 4 4.87 -5.97 -5.94
C LEU A 4 5.80 -5.40 -4.89
N VAL A 5 5.29 -4.41 -4.15
CA VAL A 5 6.17 -3.39 -3.57
C VAL A 5 6.44 -3.60 -2.08
N LYS A 6 5.97 -4.70 -1.46
CA LYS A 6 6.25 -5.07 -0.06
C LYS A 6 5.52 -6.34 0.31
N PHE A 7 6.01 -7.06 1.32
CA PHE A 7 5.27 -8.15 1.94
C PHE A 7 5.71 -8.40 3.39
N LYS A 8 4.76 -8.88 4.19
CA LYS A 8 4.86 -8.98 5.66
C LYS A 8 4.13 -10.21 6.17
N GLY A 9 4.54 -10.70 7.34
CA GLY A 9 3.74 -11.61 8.17
C GLY A 9 2.86 -10.79 9.13
N VAL A 10 1.58 -11.15 9.24
CA VAL A 10 0.64 -10.57 10.21
C VAL A 10 0.01 -11.69 11.00
N THR A 11 0.17 -11.67 12.32
CA THR A 11 -0.37 -12.67 13.24
C THR A 11 -1.40 -12.02 14.17
N PRO A 12 -2.68 -12.41 14.08
CA PRO A 12 -3.70 -12.03 15.06
C PRO A 12 -3.41 -12.60 16.45
N PRO A 13 -3.96 -12.02 17.53
CA PRO A 13 -3.93 -12.63 18.85
C PRO A 13 -4.51 -14.05 18.80
N ASN A 14 -3.72 -15.05 19.18
CA ASN A 14 -4.09 -16.48 19.14
C ASN A 14 -4.47 -17.00 17.74
N GLY A 15 -4.09 -16.30 16.68
CA GLY A 15 -4.33 -16.69 15.29
C GLY A 15 -3.10 -17.27 14.60
N ARG A 16 -3.29 -17.75 13.38
CA ARG A 16 -2.17 -18.12 12.49
C ARG A 16 -1.59 -16.88 11.82
N GLU A 17 -0.35 -16.97 11.36
CA GLU A 17 0.26 -15.92 10.55
C GLU A 17 -0.30 -15.95 9.13
N HIS A 18 -0.49 -14.76 8.55
CA HIS A 18 -0.87 -14.55 7.16
C HIS A 18 0.18 -13.68 6.48
N PHE A 19 0.56 -14.03 5.25
CA PHE A 19 1.44 -13.18 4.45
C PHE A 19 0.65 -12.35 3.45
N ILE A 20 0.88 -11.04 3.53
CA ILE A 20 0.18 -10.04 2.73
C ILE A 20 1.22 -9.25 1.95
N ALA A 21 1.06 -9.20 0.63
CA ALA A 21 1.84 -8.34 -0.23
C ALA A 21 1.04 -7.08 -0.59
N ALA A 22 1.73 -5.96 -0.81
CA ALA A 22 1.04 -4.72 -1.14
C ALA A 22 1.81 -3.84 -2.12
N ALA A 23 1.07 -3.09 -2.94
CA ALA A 23 1.61 -2.17 -3.93
C ALA A 23 1.01 -0.78 -3.72
N PHE A 24 1.91 0.18 -3.46
CA PHE A 24 1.57 1.58 -3.32
C PHE A 24 2.61 2.41 -4.08
N PRO A 25 2.21 3.52 -4.71
CA PRO A 25 3.15 4.49 -5.29
C PRO A 25 4.18 4.99 -4.27
N SER A 26 5.20 5.69 -4.77
CA SER A 26 6.20 6.30 -3.88
C SER A 26 5.56 7.24 -2.86
N ALA A 27 6.13 7.28 -1.65
CA ALA A 27 5.67 8.07 -0.51
C ALA A 27 4.19 7.86 -0.10
N CYS A 28 3.61 6.70 -0.38
CA CYS A 28 2.23 6.33 0.02
C CYS A 28 2.17 5.35 1.21
N GLY A 29 3.17 5.39 2.10
CA GLY A 29 3.20 4.56 3.33
C GLY A 29 3.67 3.12 3.10
N LYS A 30 4.65 2.91 2.19
CA LYS A 30 5.25 1.60 1.92
C LYS A 30 5.93 1.01 3.15
N THR A 31 7.04 1.62 3.53
CA THR A 31 7.88 1.24 4.66
C THR A 31 7.11 1.26 5.97
N ASN A 32 6.26 2.28 6.23
CA ASN A 32 5.42 2.33 7.44
C ASN A 32 4.47 1.13 7.55
N LEU A 33 3.89 0.67 6.44
CA LEU A 33 3.06 -0.52 6.48
C LEU A 33 3.94 -1.76 6.67
N ALA A 34 5.01 -1.95 5.89
CA ALA A 34 5.86 -3.14 5.99
C ALA A 34 6.42 -3.35 7.41
N MET A 35 6.75 -2.25 8.09
CA MET A 35 7.30 -2.23 9.44
C MET A 35 6.30 -1.73 10.50
N LEU A 36 5.01 -1.98 10.28
CA LEU A 36 3.94 -1.47 11.14
C LEU A 36 4.09 -1.96 12.58
N GLU A 37 4.05 -1.03 13.54
CA GLU A 37 3.84 -1.34 14.96
C GLU A 37 2.34 -1.31 15.27
N PRO A 38 1.72 -2.44 15.67
CA PRO A 38 0.29 -2.49 15.94
C PRO A 38 -0.12 -1.66 17.15
N THR A 39 -1.19 -0.87 17.02
CA THR A 39 -1.84 -0.22 18.18
C THR A 39 -2.75 -1.18 18.96
N LEU A 40 -3.16 -2.28 18.34
CA LEU A 40 -4.00 -3.31 18.98
C LEU A 40 -3.13 -4.33 19.73
N PRO A 41 -3.37 -4.58 21.03
CA PRO A 41 -2.63 -5.56 21.82
C PRO A 41 -2.71 -6.98 21.24
N GLY A 42 -1.61 -7.73 21.40
CA GLY A 42 -1.52 -9.14 20.98
C GLY A 42 -1.31 -9.37 19.48
N TRP A 43 -1.44 -8.32 18.65
CA TRP A 43 -1.10 -8.40 17.23
C TRP A 43 0.41 -8.36 17.03
N LYS A 44 0.89 -9.13 16.05
CA LYS A 44 2.30 -9.12 15.65
C LYS A 44 2.42 -8.90 14.15
N VAL A 45 3.31 -8.00 13.77
CA VAL A 45 3.71 -7.77 12.38
C VAL A 45 5.19 -8.05 12.27
N ARG A 46 5.57 -8.72 11.18
CA ARG A 46 6.97 -8.99 10.83
C ARG A 46 7.23 -8.58 9.39
N CYS A 47 8.33 -7.87 9.17
CA CYS A 47 8.74 -7.38 7.86
C CYS A 47 9.47 -8.49 7.10
N VAL A 48 9.15 -8.70 5.83
CA VAL A 48 9.99 -9.52 4.93
C VAL A 48 10.74 -8.65 3.92
N GLY A 49 10.04 -7.67 3.34
CA GLY A 49 10.60 -6.66 2.45
C GLY A 49 9.67 -5.46 2.33
N ASP A 50 10.21 -4.29 1.99
CA ASP A 50 9.47 -3.03 1.97
C ASP A 50 9.34 -2.35 0.60
N ASP A 51 10.06 -2.82 -0.43
CA ASP A 51 10.00 -2.27 -1.79
C ASP A 51 9.88 -3.29 -2.93
N ILE A 52 10.49 -4.49 -2.85
CA ILE A 52 10.39 -5.47 -3.95
C ILE A 52 9.97 -6.86 -3.45
N ALA A 53 9.05 -7.46 -4.18
CA ALA A 53 8.65 -8.86 -4.07
C ALA A 53 8.79 -9.55 -5.42
N TRP A 54 9.51 -10.67 -5.47
CA TRP A 54 9.48 -11.59 -6.59
C TRP A 54 8.61 -12.77 -6.23
N MET A 55 7.59 -13.04 -7.06
CA MET A 55 6.63 -14.09 -6.76
C MET A 55 6.50 -15.12 -7.88
N ARG A 56 6.28 -16.37 -7.46
CA ARG A 56 6.07 -17.53 -8.32
C ARG A 56 5.13 -18.53 -7.64
N PHE A 57 4.28 -19.20 -8.43
CA PHE A 57 3.49 -20.31 -7.93
C PHE A 57 4.38 -21.52 -7.62
N ALA A 58 4.25 -22.04 -6.40
CA ALA A 58 4.91 -23.25 -5.93
C ALA A 58 4.12 -24.51 -6.39
N PRO A 59 4.70 -25.72 -6.28
CA PRO A 59 4.02 -26.96 -6.67
C PRO A 59 2.69 -27.23 -5.95
N ASP A 60 2.47 -26.64 -4.77
CA ASP A 60 1.21 -26.74 -3.99
C ASP A 60 0.08 -25.82 -4.53
N GLY A 61 0.38 -25.08 -5.59
CA GLY A 61 -0.50 -24.13 -6.25
C GLY A 61 -0.56 -22.76 -5.57
N LYS A 62 0.08 -22.54 -4.42
CA LYS A 62 0.09 -21.22 -3.75
C LYS A 62 1.14 -20.31 -4.36
N LEU A 63 0.88 -19.01 -4.32
CA LEU A 63 1.85 -18.02 -4.74
C LEU A 63 2.86 -17.78 -3.61
N HIS A 64 4.14 -18.00 -3.86
CA HIS A 64 5.21 -17.74 -2.92
C HIS A 64 5.97 -16.48 -3.32
N GLY A 65 6.37 -15.67 -2.35
CA GLY A 65 7.13 -14.44 -2.54
C GLY A 65 8.45 -14.42 -1.78
N ILE A 66 9.49 -13.89 -2.43
CA ILE A 66 10.80 -13.56 -1.82
C ILE A 66 11.08 -12.06 -1.94
N ASN A 67 11.95 -11.57 -1.06
CA ASN A 67 12.50 -10.23 -1.11
C ASN A 67 13.87 -10.37 -1.78
N PRO A 68 14.06 -9.84 -2.99
CA PRO A 68 15.37 -9.92 -3.64
C PRO A 68 16.39 -8.92 -3.07
N GLU A 69 16.00 -8.05 -2.13
CA GLU A 69 16.83 -7.00 -1.55
C GLU A 69 17.41 -7.43 -0.19
N CYS A 70 18.60 -6.91 0.15
CA CYS A 70 19.28 -7.17 1.42
C CYS A 70 19.21 -6.00 2.43
N GLY A 71 18.44 -4.97 2.11
CA GLY A 71 18.38 -3.72 2.88
C GLY A 71 17.13 -2.91 2.56
N PHE A 72 16.98 -1.80 3.28
CA PHE A 72 15.92 -0.83 3.07
C PHE A 72 16.53 0.46 2.53
N PHE A 73 15.94 1.00 1.47
CA PHE A 73 16.27 2.33 0.95
C PHE A 73 15.11 3.30 1.18
N GLY A 74 14.83 3.56 2.46
CA GLY A 74 13.62 4.27 2.88
C GLY A 74 13.73 5.79 2.77
N VAL A 75 12.58 6.45 2.57
CA VAL A 75 12.46 7.92 2.62
C VAL A 75 12.64 8.37 4.06
N ALA A 76 13.56 9.32 4.29
CA ALA A 76 13.83 9.84 5.63
C ALA A 76 12.74 10.81 6.12
N PRO A 77 12.35 11.88 5.38
CA PRO A 77 11.39 12.87 5.87
C PRO A 77 10.04 12.25 6.28
N GLY A 78 9.55 12.66 7.44
CA GLY A 78 8.35 12.12 8.09
C GLY A 78 8.56 10.81 8.85
N THR A 79 9.75 10.21 8.83
CA THR A 79 10.10 9.06 9.69
C THR A 79 10.43 9.54 11.10
N SER A 80 9.76 8.99 12.10
CA SER A 80 10.00 9.24 13.53
C SER A 80 9.53 8.04 14.35
N MET A 81 9.83 8.02 15.63
CA MET A 81 9.33 7.07 16.63
C MET A 81 7.81 7.02 16.69
N LYS A 82 7.14 8.11 16.29
CA LYS A 82 5.69 8.16 16.18
C LYS A 82 5.17 7.47 14.90
N THR A 83 5.87 7.61 13.78
CA THR A 83 5.36 7.16 12.47
C THR A 83 5.92 5.81 12.03
N ASN A 84 7.16 5.50 12.39
CA ASN A 84 7.85 4.25 12.10
C ASN A 84 9.03 4.01 13.08
N PRO A 85 8.75 3.61 14.33
CA PRO A 85 9.79 3.33 15.32
C PRO A 85 10.69 2.15 14.91
N MET A 86 10.18 1.24 14.08
CA MET A 86 10.95 0.12 13.55
C MET A 86 12.05 0.60 12.60
N ALA A 87 11.76 1.55 11.70
CA ALA A 87 12.78 2.18 10.87
C ALA A 87 13.79 2.96 11.72
N MET A 88 13.30 3.74 12.68
CA MET A 88 14.17 4.47 13.63
C MET A 88 15.19 3.55 14.29
N MET A 89 14.76 2.41 14.84
CA MET A 89 15.65 1.43 15.45
C MET A 89 16.58 0.72 14.44
N THR A 90 16.13 0.54 13.20
CA THR A 90 16.87 -0.19 12.16
C THR A 90 18.14 0.55 11.72
N PHE A 91 18.05 1.88 11.53
CA PHE A 91 19.14 2.65 10.93
C PHE A 91 20.14 3.26 11.92
N GLN A 92 20.03 2.95 13.21
CA GLN A 92 20.92 3.51 14.25
C GLN A 92 22.39 3.09 14.12
N LYS A 93 22.70 2.06 13.32
CA LYS A 93 24.05 1.58 13.08
C LYS A 93 24.20 1.07 11.65
N ASN A 94 25.44 1.03 11.14
CA ASN A 94 25.79 0.48 9.82
C ASN A 94 24.91 1.02 8.68
N SER A 95 24.49 2.27 8.76
CA SER A 95 23.55 2.88 7.82
C SER A 95 24.16 4.11 7.16
N ILE A 96 23.76 4.35 5.92
CA ILE A 96 24.19 5.51 5.14
C ILE A 96 22.98 6.42 4.97
N PHE A 97 23.13 7.69 5.31
CA PHE A 97 22.12 8.71 5.00
C PHE A 97 22.56 9.52 3.78
N THR A 98 21.59 9.96 2.98
CA THR A 98 21.84 10.75 1.77
C THR A 98 20.88 11.93 1.71
N ASN A 99 21.43 13.15 1.60
CA ASN A 99 20.72 14.43 1.53
C ASN A 99 19.83 14.74 2.75
N VAL A 100 20.16 14.18 3.93
CA VAL A 100 19.59 14.60 5.21
C VAL A 100 20.42 15.74 5.81
N ALA A 101 19.89 16.45 6.80
CA ALA A 101 20.66 17.42 7.55
C ALA A 101 21.54 16.75 8.61
N GLU A 102 22.62 17.42 8.98
CA GLU A 102 23.50 17.07 10.11
C GLU A 102 23.43 18.17 11.17
N THR A 103 23.18 17.82 12.43
CA THR A 103 23.14 18.76 13.56
C THR A 103 24.55 19.21 13.96
N GLU A 104 24.66 20.24 14.80
CA GLU A 104 25.95 20.68 15.36
C GLU A 104 26.66 19.60 16.21
N HIS A 105 25.94 18.54 16.59
CA HIS A 105 26.45 17.42 17.40
C HIS A 105 26.76 16.17 16.56
N GLY A 106 26.66 16.26 15.23
CA GLY A 106 26.90 15.13 14.32
C GLY A 106 25.74 14.13 14.23
N GLU A 107 24.53 14.55 14.61
CA GLU A 107 23.31 13.72 14.50
C GLU A 107 22.58 14.02 13.18
N TYR A 108 21.75 13.10 12.70
CA TYR A 108 20.93 13.34 11.52
C TYR A 108 19.68 14.17 11.86
N TYR A 109 19.14 14.90 10.88
CA TYR A 109 17.88 15.62 10.99
C TYR A 109 17.10 15.65 9.66
N TRP A 110 15.77 15.71 9.75
CA TRP A 110 14.84 15.95 8.65
C TRP A 110 13.49 16.42 9.18
N GLU A 111 12.65 16.95 8.29
CA GLU A 111 11.30 17.40 8.61
C GLU A 111 10.42 16.25 9.11
N GLY A 112 9.77 16.44 10.28
CA GLY A 112 8.89 15.47 10.89
C GLY A 112 9.57 14.43 11.79
N LEU A 113 10.85 14.64 12.12
CA LEU A 113 11.53 14.01 13.26
C LEU A 113 10.95 14.55 14.60
N GLU A 114 11.26 13.93 15.75
CA GLU A 114 10.60 14.22 17.04
C GLU A 114 10.73 15.68 17.48
N ASP A 115 11.93 16.23 17.41
CA ASP A 115 12.26 17.57 17.87
C ASP A 115 12.60 18.46 16.67
N GLU A 116 11.91 19.59 16.54
CA GLU A 116 12.22 20.58 15.51
C GLU A 116 13.54 21.29 15.85
N ILE A 117 14.54 21.12 14.99
CA ILE A 117 15.86 21.72 15.18
C ILE A 117 16.00 22.95 14.27
N LYS A 118 16.39 24.08 14.87
CA LYS A 118 16.55 25.37 14.15
C LYS A 118 17.93 25.59 13.55
N LYS A 119 18.92 24.77 13.92
CA LYS A 119 20.31 24.91 13.48
C LYS A 119 20.89 23.56 13.08
N TRP A 120 21.39 23.49 11.86
CA TRP A 120 22.12 22.36 11.31
C TRP A 120 23.48 22.81 10.79
N HIS A 121 24.46 21.92 10.87
CA HIS A 121 25.78 22.11 10.29
C HIS A 121 25.76 21.87 8.77
N ILE A 122 25.04 20.85 8.30
CA ILE A 122 24.84 20.52 6.89
C ILE A 122 23.34 20.47 6.60
N GLY A 123 22.90 21.15 5.53
CA GLY A 123 21.50 21.24 5.10
C GLY A 123 21.27 22.47 4.21
N ASP A 124 20.08 22.62 3.62
CA ASP A 124 19.76 23.80 2.80
C ASP A 124 19.48 25.02 3.70
N PRO A 125 20.32 26.08 3.69
CA PRO A 125 20.13 27.25 4.54
C PRO A 125 18.89 28.09 4.16
N ASN A 126 18.33 27.88 2.96
CA ASN A 126 17.22 28.65 2.42
C ASN A 126 15.96 27.80 2.18
N GLY A 127 15.95 26.55 2.64
CA GLY A 127 14.91 25.56 2.38
C GLY A 127 14.70 24.58 3.53
N PRO A 128 13.99 23.46 3.28
CA PRO A 128 13.92 22.34 4.21
C PRO A 128 15.33 21.84 4.53
N ALA A 129 15.57 21.48 5.79
CA ALA A 129 16.86 20.98 6.26
C ALA A 129 17.29 19.72 5.48
N ALA A 130 16.36 18.80 5.19
CA ALA A 130 16.59 17.63 4.37
C ALA A 130 15.87 17.72 3.02
N HIS A 131 16.46 17.14 1.97
CA HIS A 131 15.77 17.04 0.69
C HIS A 131 14.46 16.22 0.87
N PRO A 132 13.31 16.59 0.25
CA PRO A 132 12.04 15.87 0.42
C PRO A 132 12.06 14.39 0.03
N ASN A 133 13.04 13.97 -0.78
CA ASN A 133 13.30 12.57 -1.16
C ASN A 133 14.65 12.06 -0.62
N SER A 134 15.17 12.66 0.44
CA SER A 134 16.35 12.15 1.15
C SER A 134 16.10 10.76 1.72
N ARG A 135 17.18 10.00 1.93
CA ARG A 135 17.11 8.55 2.14
C ARG A 135 18.00 8.09 3.27
N PHE A 136 17.57 6.98 3.89
CA PHE A 136 18.44 6.09 4.64
C PHE A 136 18.61 4.79 3.86
N ALA A 137 19.83 4.26 3.84
CA ALA A 137 20.17 2.93 3.38
C ALA A 137 20.62 2.10 4.59
N ALA A 138 19.81 1.11 5.00
CA ALA A 138 20.05 0.33 6.22
C ALA A 138 19.94 -1.18 5.95
N PRO A 139 20.80 -2.03 6.55
CA PRO A 139 20.73 -3.48 6.39
C PRO A 139 19.43 -4.08 6.94
N ALA A 140 18.78 -4.97 6.18
CA ALA A 140 17.44 -5.45 6.52
C ALA A 140 17.42 -6.27 7.83
N GLY A 141 18.47 -7.07 8.06
CA GLY A 141 18.65 -7.87 9.28
C GLY A 141 18.75 -7.07 10.57
N GLN A 142 18.88 -5.74 10.51
CA GLN A 142 18.83 -4.87 11.69
C GLN A 142 17.42 -4.48 12.11
N CYS A 143 16.41 -4.77 11.28
CA CYS A 143 15.04 -4.45 11.65
C CYS A 143 14.58 -5.31 12.83
N PRO A 144 14.11 -4.71 13.94
CA PRO A 144 13.75 -5.44 15.15
C PRO A 144 12.56 -6.40 14.95
N ILE A 145 11.83 -6.25 13.85
CA ILE A 145 10.71 -7.10 13.46
C ILE A 145 10.95 -7.82 12.12
N ILE A 146 12.20 -7.98 11.69
CA ILE A 146 12.51 -8.79 10.50
C ILE A 146 11.98 -10.21 10.71
N HIS A 147 11.34 -10.75 9.67
CA HIS A 147 10.76 -12.09 9.72
C HIS A 147 11.88 -13.15 9.65
N PRO A 148 11.85 -14.23 10.43
CA PRO A 148 12.91 -15.25 10.40
C PRO A 148 13.09 -15.93 9.03
N ALA A 149 12.02 -16.00 8.24
CA ALA A 149 12.04 -16.55 6.88
C ALA A 149 12.33 -15.49 5.79
N TRP A 150 12.86 -14.31 6.12
CA TRP A 150 13.00 -13.24 5.14
C TRP A 150 13.97 -13.53 3.99
N GLU A 151 14.97 -14.37 4.27
CA GLU A 151 15.93 -14.91 3.29
C GLU A 151 15.61 -16.36 2.91
N SER A 152 14.41 -16.87 3.23
CA SER A 152 14.03 -18.23 2.86
C SER A 152 14.00 -18.38 1.34
N PRO A 153 14.73 -19.36 0.76
CA PRO A 153 14.74 -19.57 -0.69
C PRO A 153 13.37 -20.03 -1.23
N ASP A 154 12.57 -20.68 -0.38
CA ASP A 154 11.21 -21.10 -0.70
C ASP A 154 10.20 -19.95 -0.66
N GLY A 155 10.61 -18.79 -0.14
CA GLY A 155 9.76 -17.64 0.10
C GLY A 155 8.64 -17.93 1.11
N VAL A 156 7.66 -17.03 1.14
CA VAL A 156 6.49 -17.12 2.02
C VAL A 156 5.19 -17.14 1.21
N PRO A 157 4.16 -17.90 1.63
CA PRO A 157 2.93 -18.05 0.85
C PRO A 157 2.05 -16.81 0.96
N ILE A 158 1.85 -16.10 -0.15
CA ILE A 158 1.05 -14.88 -0.21
C ILE A 158 -0.44 -15.22 -0.27
N GLU A 159 -1.22 -14.68 0.67
CA GLU A 159 -2.67 -14.92 0.78
C GLU A 159 -3.51 -13.73 0.31
N ALA A 160 -2.95 -12.51 0.39
CA ALA A 160 -3.62 -11.31 -0.07
C ALA A 160 -2.68 -10.33 -0.77
N PHE A 161 -3.25 -9.59 -1.72
CA PHE A 161 -2.70 -8.37 -2.27
C PHE A 161 -3.49 -7.15 -1.81
N ILE A 162 -2.77 -6.09 -1.48
CA ILE A 162 -3.35 -4.78 -1.18
C ILE A 162 -2.80 -3.75 -2.15
N PHE A 163 -3.66 -3.16 -2.98
CA PHE A 163 -3.35 -1.94 -3.72
C PHE A 163 -3.75 -0.70 -2.92
N GLY A 164 -3.12 0.43 -3.17
CA GLY A 164 -3.60 1.69 -2.61
C GLY A 164 -2.76 2.89 -3.00
N GLY A 165 -3.29 4.07 -2.76
CA GLY A 165 -2.68 5.34 -3.13
C GLY A 165 -3.27 6.50 -2.33
N ARG A 166 -2.70 7.69 -2.48
CA ARG A 166 -3.22 8.91 -1.84
C ARG A 166 -4.44 9.41 -2.60
N ARG A 167 -5.64 9.21 -2.04
CA ARG A 167 -6.89 9.74 -2.59
C ARG A 167 -7.61 10.56 -1.51
N PRO A 168 -7.69 11.90 -1.65
CA PRO A 168 -8.32 12.73 -0.63
C PRO A 168 -9.83 12.53 -0.57
N GLU A 169 -10.46 12.12 -1.67
CA GLU A 169 -11.92 12.03 -1.79
C GLU A 169 -12.37 10.72 -2.44
N GLY A 170 -13.63 10.34 -2.20
CA GLY A 170 -14.40 9.30 -2.90
C GLY A 170 -14.00 7.83 -2.69
N VAL A 171 -12.70 7.52 -2.58
CA VAL A 171 -12.22 6.14 -2.38
C VAL A 171 -12.28 5.76 -0.89
N PRO A 172 -12.95 4.66 -0.51
CA PRO A 172 -13.09 4.28 0.89
C PRO A 172 -11.79 3.73 1.49
N LEU A 173 -11.71 3.67 2.82
CA LEU A 173 -10.51 3.19 3.54
C LEU A 173 -10.09 1.76 3.12
N VAL A 174 -11.03 0.85 2.89
CA VAL A 174 -10.73 -0.51 2.40
C VAL A 174 -11.92 -1.11 1.64
N TYR A 175 -11.64 -1.88 0.59
CA TYR A 175 -12.59 -2.80 -0.03
C TYR A 175 -11.90 -4.06 -0.58
N GLU A 176 -12.61 -5.18 -0.58
CA GLU A 176 -12.24 -6.44 -1.24
C GLU A 176 -12.82 -6.45 -2.66
N THR A 177 -12.06 -6.97 -3.62
CA THR A 177 -12.50 -7.08 -5.02
C THR A 177 -13.34 -8.33 -5.24
N PHE A 178 -14.30 -8.31 -6.17
CA PHE A 178 -15.22 -9.43 -6.39
C PHE A 178 -14.58 -10.73 -6.91
N SER A 179 -13.49 -10.60 -7.65
CA SER A 179 -12.79 -11.71 -8.30
C SER A 179 -11.33 -11.33 -8.54
N TRP A 180 -10.51 -12.29 -8.95
CA TRP A 180 -9.14 -12.01 -9.38
C TRP A 180 -9.10 -11.03 -10.56
N LEU A 181 -9.93 -11.26 -11.59
CA LEU A 181 -10.01 -10.39 -12.76
C LEU A 181 -10.41 -8.95 -12.38
N HIS A 182 -11.42 -8.79 -11.51
CA HIS A 182 -11.80 -7.49 -10.97
C HIS A 182 -10.65 -6.85 -10.17
N GLY A 183 -9.86 -7.65 -9.44
CA GLY A 183 -8.68 -7.16 -8.74
C GLY A 183 -7.53 -6.73 -9.65
N VAL A 184 -7.31 -7.41 -10.78
CA VAL A 184 -6.37 -6.96 -11.81
C VAL A 184 -6.83 -5.64 -12.41
N PHE A 185 -8.14 -5.48 -12.69
CA PHE A 185 -8.73 -4.22 -13.12
C PHE A 185 -8.53 -3.10 -12.09
N VAL A 186 -8.84 -3.35 -10.81
CA VAL A 186 -8.62 -2.38 -9.72
C VAL A 186 -7.15 -1.97 -9.61
N GLY A 187 -6.22 -2.92 -9.75
CA GLY A 187 -4.78 -2.62 -9.82
C GLY A 187 -4.41 -1.75 -11.02
N ALA A 188 -5.03 -1.98 -12.19
CA ALA A 188 -4.81 -1.19 -13.40
C ALA A 188 -5.31 0.26 -13.26
N CYS A 189 -6.38 0.46 -12.50
CA CYS A 189 -7.00 1.75 -12.25
C CYS A 189 -6.37 2.53 -11.08
N LEU A 190 -5.25 2.05 -10.54
CA LEU A 190 -4.63 2.64 -9.35
C LEU A 190 -4.22 4.09 -9.62
N LYS A 191 -4.71 4.99 -8.76
CA LYS A 191 -4.46 6.43 -8.81
C LYS A 191 -3.91 6.93 -7.48
N SER A 192 -3.05 7.94 -7.53
CA SER A 192 -2.50 8.60 -6.35
C SER A 192 -2.16 10.05 -6.64
N GLU A 193 -2.35 10.93 -5.65
CA GLU A 193 -1.75 12.27 -5.67
C GLU A 193 -0.23 12.18 -5.89
N THR A 194 0.29 13.08 -6.73
CA THR A 194 1.72 13.33 -6.93
C THR A 194 2.43 13.53 -5.59
N THR A 195 3.61 12.92 -5.46
CA THR A 195 4.50 13.09 -4.30
C THR A 195 5.83 13.66 -4.75
N ALA A 196 6.60 14.23 -3.81
CA ALA A 196 7.91 14.84 -4.10
C ALA A 196 9.00 13.84 -4.55
N ALA A 197 8.68 12.54 -4.62
CA ALA A 197 9.64 11.50 -4.98
C ALA A 197 9.86 11.35 -6.50
N ALA A 198 9.09 12.05 -7.33
CA ALA A 198 9.23 12.06 -8.79
C ALA A 198 9.25 13.51 -9.32
N GLU A 199 9.69 13.72 -10.57
CA GLU A 199 9.84 15.03 -11.21
C GLU A 199 8.52 15.84 -11.37
N PHE A 200 7.38 15.25 -11.03
CA PHE A 200 6.05 15.85 -11.17
C PHE A 200 5.76 16.85 -10.05
N LYS A 201 5.72 18.15 -10.38
CA LYS A 201 5.32 19.23 -9.47
C LYS A 201 3.78 19.36 -9.42
N GLY A 202 3.20 19.41 -8.22
CA GLY A 202 1.77 19.71 -8.01
C GLY A 202 1.06 18.75 -7.04
N LYS A 203 -0.24 18.96 -6.80
CA LYS A 203 -1.17 18.02 -6.14
C LYS A 203 -2.17 17.47 -7.17
N SER A 204 -1.67 16.92 -8.28
CA SER A 204 -2.54 16.29 -9.28
C SER A 204 -2.64 14.80 -8.98
N VAL A 205 -3.84 14.24 -9.13
CA VAL A 205 -4.04 12.80 -9.09
C VAL A 205 -3.50 12.21 -10.39
N MET A 206 -2.57 11.27 -10.28
CA MET A 206 -2.01 10.56 -11.42
C MET A 206 -2.37 9.08 -11.36
N HIS A 207 -2.53 8.48 -12.53
CA HIS A 207 -2.52 7.02 -12.67
C HIS A 207 -1.12 6.47 -12.38
N ASP A 208 -1.08 5.38 -11.63
CA ASP A 208 0.11 4.58 -11.34
C ASP A 208 -0.30 3.10 -11.27
N PRO A 209 -0.67 2.49 -12.41
CA PRO A 209 -1.16 1.11 -12.47
C PRO A 209 -0.23 0.15 -11.73
N MET A 210 -0.79 -0.61 -10.78
CA MET A 210 -0.10 -1.57 -9.92
C MET A 210 1.07 -1.00 -9.13
N ALA A 211 1.17 0.33 -9.01
CA ALA A 211 2.35 1.05 -8.53
C ALA A 211 3.62 0.75 -9.35
N MET A 212 3.44 0.47 -10.64
CA MET A 212 4.47 0.00 -11.57
C MET A 212 4.68 0.94 -12.75
N ARG A 213 4.03 2.11 -12.80
CA ARG A 213 4.15 3.05 -13.93
C ARG A 213 5.61 3.37 -14.29
N PRO A 214 6.51 3.72 -13.35
CA PRO A 214 7.90 4.01 -13.68
C PRO A 214 8.79 2.75 -13.80
N PHE A 215 8.22 1.55 -13.60
CA PHE A 215 8.99 0.30 -13.45
C PHE A 215 8.58 -0.79 -14.43
N MET A 216 7.69 -0.49 -15.37
CA MET A 216 7.20 -1.46 -16.33
C MET A 216 8.32 -1.86 -17.30
N GLY A 217 8.74 -3.12 -17.24
CA GLY A 217 9.83 -3.63 -18.09
C GLY A 217 9.43 -4.05 -19.51
N TYR A 218 8.12 -4.04 -19.82
CA TYR A 218 7.55 -4.40 -21.12
C TYR A 218 6.15 -3.78 -21.29
N ASN A 219 5.48 -4.04 -22.42
CA ASN A 219 4.17 -3.49 -22.74
C ASN A 219 3.11 -3.70 -21.63
N PHE A 220 2.41 -2.64 -21.23
CA PHE A 220 1.45 -2.66 -20.14
C PHE A 220 0.21 -3.54 -20.42
N GLY A 221 -0.34 -3.54 -21.64
CA GLY A 221 -1.44 -4.43 -21.99
C GLY A 221 -1.05 -5.91 -21.91
N LYS A 222 0.16 -6.27 -22.33
CA LYS A 222 0.72 -7.62 -22.14
C LYS A 222 0.97 -7.93 -20.66
N TYR A 223 1.34 -6.94 -19.85
CA TYR A 223 1.50 -7.09 -18.41
C TYR A 223 0.16 -7.41 -17.74
N LEU A 224 -0.92 -6.72 -18.11
CA LEU A 224 -2.28 -7.05 -17.66
C LEU A 224 -2.68 -8.47 -18.07
N GLN A 225 -2.43 -8.84 -19.33
CA GLN A 225 -2.72 -10.20 -19.81
C GLN A 225 -1.92 -11.26 -19.02
N HIS A 226 -0.67 -10.97 -18.64
CA HIS A 226 0.13 -11.85 -17.81
C HIS A 226 -0.55 -12.10 -16.46
N TRP A 227 -0.99 -11.03 -15.77
CA TRP A 227 -1.73 -11.13 -14.50
C TRP A 227 -3.04 -11.91 -14.62
N ILE A 228 -3.82 -11.68 -15.67
CA ILE A 228 -5.06 -12.42 -15.94
C ILE A 228 -4.77 -13.92 -16.11
N SER A 229 -3.71 -14.24 -16.85
CA SER A 229 -3.31 -15.63 -17.15
C SER A 229 -2.79 -16.42 -15.94
N LEU A 230 -2.65 -15.78 -14.77
CA LEU A 230 -2.27 -16.43 -13.53
C LEU A 230 -3.43 -17.17 -12.87
N ASP A 231 -4.68 -16.77 -13.13
CA ASP A 231 -5.86 -17.43 -12.59
C ASP A 231 -6.23 -18.65 -13.43
N LYS A 232 -5.43 -19.71 -13.27
CA LYS A 232 -5.64 -20.99 -13.94
C LYS A 232 -5.23 -22.15 -13.03
N PRO A 233 -5.92 -23.31 -13.09
CA PRO A 233 -5.51 -24.49 -12.33
C PRO A 233 -4.06 -24.90 -12.64
N PRO A 234 -3.28 -25.36 -11.64
CA PRO A 234 -3.65 -25.57 -10.22
C PRO A 234 -3.43 -24.35 -9.31
N HIS A 235 -3.26 -23.15 -9.87
CA HIS A 235 -2.95 -21.96 -9.10
C HIS A 235 -4.10 -21.56 -8.16
N LYS A 236 -3.73 -21.12 -6.97
CA LYS A 236 -4.60 -20.54 -5.94
C LYS A 236 -4.22 -19.08 -5.80
N VAL A 237 -4.89 -18.23 -6.58
CA VAL A 237 -4.60 -16.80 -6.59
C VAL A 237 -4.95 -16.14 -5.24
N PRO A 238 -4.13 -15.18 -4.76
CA PRO A 238 -4.44 -14.41 -3.55
C PRO A 238 -5.72 -13.57 -3.71
N LYS A 239 -6.40 -13.29 -2.59
CA LYS A 239 -7.48 -12.28 -2.59
C LYS A 239 -6.89 -10.89 -2.83
N ILE A 240 -7.62 -10.03 -3.55
CA ILE A 240 -7.18 -8.65 -3.82
C ILE A 240 -8.05 -7.67 -3.03
N PHE A 241 -7.39 -6.69 -2.43
CA PHE A 241 -7.99 -5.60 -1.69
C PHE A 241 -7.41 -4.28 -2.21
N HIS A 242 -8.13 -3.21 -1.96
CA HIS A 242 -7.65 -1.85 -2.17
C HIS A 242 -7.91 -1.03 -0.91
N VAL A 243 -6.95 -0.19 -0.53
CA VAL A 243 -7.02 0.67 0.66
C VAL A 243 -6.73 2.12 0.33
N ASN A 244 -7.24 3.02 1.17
CA ASN A 244 -6.96 4.45 1.11
C ASN A 244 -6.81 5.02 2.53
N TRP A 245 -5.56 5.25 2.95
CA TRP A 245 -5.25 5.85 4.26
C TRP A 245 -5.47 7.36 4.30
N PHE A 246 -5.71 7.99 3.14
CA PHE A 246 -5.50 9.41 2.93
C PHE A 246 -6.77 10.18 2.62
N ARG A 247 -7.94 9.56 2.81
CA ARG A 247 -9.23 10.22 2.66
C ARG A 247 -9.34 11.36 3.66
N LYS A 248 -9.82 12.51 3.19
CA LYS A 248 -10.00 13.73 3.97
C LYS A 248 -11.48 14.10 4.09
N SER A 249 -11.80 14.75 5.18
CA SER A 249 -13.05 15.48 5.39
C SER A 249 -13.06 16.78 4.59
N ALA A 250 -14.23 17.43 4.54
CA ALA A 250 -14.40 18.73 3.90
C ALA A 250 -13.53 19.85 4.52
N ASP A 251 -13.12 19.73 5.79
CA ASP A 251 -12.18 20.66 6.45
C ASP A 251 -10.70 20.26 6.25
N GLY A 252 -10.41 19.30 5.36
CA GLY A 252 -9.07 18.92 4.96
C GLY A 252 -8.31 18.01 5.93
N LYS A 253 -8.96 17.53 7.00
CA LYS A 253 -8.37 16.60 7.97
C LYS A 253 -8.46 15.16 7.49
N PHE A 254 -7.47 14.33 7.85
CA PHE A 254 -7.55 12.91 7.56
C PHE A 254 -8.66 12.25 8.38
N LEU A 255 -9.52 11.48 7.71
CA LEU A 255 -10.61 10.73 8.35
C LEU A 255 -10.10 9.48 9.09
N TRP A 256 -8.89 9.03 8.77
CA TRP A 256 -8.27 7.85 9.35
C TRP A 256 -6.91 8.19 9.98
N PRO A 257 -6.61 7.72 11.20
CA PRO A 257 -5.35 8.04 11.89
C PRO A 257 -4.10 7.43 11.21
N GLY A 258 -4.25 6.31 10.49
CA GLY A 258 -3.15 5.69 9.77
C GLY A 258 -2.15 4.95 10.66
N PHE A 259 -0.91 4.80 10.17
CA PHE A 259 0.22 4.19 10.90
C PHE A 259 -0.15 2.87 11.60
N GLY A 260 0.07 2.78 12.91
CA GLY A 260 -0.19 1.57 13.69
C GLY A 260 -1.67 1.17 13.73
N ASP A 261 -2.60 2.12 13.59
CA ASP A 261 -4.04 1.82 13.53
C ASP A 261 -4.45 1.11 12.24
N ASN A 262 -3.61 1.12 11.19
CA ASN A 262 -3.85 0.31 10.00
C ASN A 262 -3.92 -1.19 10.30
N ILE A 263 -3.45 -1.66 11.48
CA ILE A 263 -3.69 -3.03 11.94
C ILE A 263 -5.19 -3.37 11.99
N ARG A 264 -6.07 -2.41 12.29
CA ARG A 264 -7.52 -2.60 12.34
C ARG A 264 -8.11 -2.94 10.97
N VAL A 265 -7.50 -2.45 9.90
CA VAL A 265 -7.86 -2.81 8.52
C VAL A 265 -7.28 -4.16 8.14
N LEU A 266 -6.06 -4.47 8.57
CA LEU A 266 -5.46 -5.80 8.35
C LEU A 266 -6.22 -6.90 9.09
N ASP A 267 -6.76 -6.60 10.28
CA ASP A 267 -7.70 -7.48 11.00
C ASP A 267 -8.92 -7.82 10.14
N TRP A 268 -9.54 -6.82 9.52
CA TRP A 268 -10.65 -7.07 8.60
C TRP A 268 -10.23 -7.88 7.38
N VAL A 269 -9.09 -7.55 6.74
CA VAL A 269 -8.54 -8.34 5.63
C VAL A 269 -8.35 -9.81 6.03
N ILE A 270 -7.79 -10.08 7.21
CA ILE A 270 -7.58 -11.44 7.71
C ILE A 270 -8.91 -12.14 7.99
N LYS A 271 -9.90 -11.46 8.60
CA LYS A 271 -11.26 -12.01 8.76
C LYS A 271 -11.90 -12.39 7.42
N ARG A 272 -11.63 -11.63 6.34
CA ARG A 272 -12.07 -11.94 4.97
C ARG A 272 -11.32 -13.13 4.36
N LEU A 273 -10.04 -13.33 4.70
CA LEU A 273 -9.25 -14.50 4.30
C LEU A 273 -9.72 -15.77 5.01
N ASP A 274 -10.03 -15.68 6.31
CA ASP A 274 -10.51 -16.80 7.12
C ASP A 274 -12.01 -17.10 6.95
N GLY A 275 -12.71 -16.34 6.10
CA GLY A 275 -14.10 -16.62 5.75
C GLY A 275 -15.11 -16.25 6.85
N VAL A 276 -14.78 -15.30 7.74
CA VAL A 276 -15.68 -14.82 8.79
C VAL A 276 -16.90 -14.14 8.13
N GLN A 277 -18.08 -14.70 8.38
CA GLN A 277 -19.34 -14.24 7.78
C GLN A 277 -19.80 -12.89 8.35
N GLY A 278 -20.61 -12.16 7.59
CA GLY A 278 -21.23 -10.90 8.02
C GLY A 278 -20.29 -9.70 8.16
N THR A 279 -19.02 -9.85 7.79
CA THR A 279 -17.98 -8.80 7.90
C THR A 279 -17.96 -7.82 6.73
N GLY A 280 -18.66 -8.11 5.64
CA GLY A 280 -18.61 -7.30 4.42
C GLY A 280 -19.99 -7.14 3.78
N LYS A 281 -20.20 -6.00 3.12
CA LYS A 281 -21.39 -5.67 2.32
C LYS A 281 -20.98 -5.25 0.91
N ASN A 282 -21.76 -5.66 -0.08
CA ASN A 282 -21.52 -5.32 -1.49
C ASN A 282 -21.79 -3.83 -1.75
N THR A 283 -20.99 -3.24 -2.64
CA THR A 283 -21.13 -1.88 -3.19
C THR A 283 -20.88 -1.93 -4.70
N ALA A 284 -20.93 -0.80 -5.42
CA ALA A 284 -20.63 -0.81 -6.86
C ALA A 284 -19.16 -1.15 -7.20
N ILE A 285 -18.24 -0.97 -6.24
CA ILE A 285 -16.78 -1.06 -6.45
C ILE A 285 -16.12 -2.28 -5.79
N GLY A 286 -16.88 -3.08 -5.04
CA GLY A 286 -16.35 -4.18 -4.24
C GLY A 286 -17.13 -4.40 -2.95
N VAL A 287 -16.55 -5.20 -2.06
CA VAL A 287 -17.09 -5.47 -0.72
C VAL A 287 -16.41 -4.57 0.30
N VAL A 288 -17.20 -3.76 1.01
CA VAL A 288 -16.69 -2.90 2.10
C VAL A 288 -17.05 -3.49 3.47
N PRO A 289 -16.31 -3.16 4.54
CA PRO A 289 -16.69 -3.46 5.91
C PRO A 289 -18.15 -3.15 6.25
N THR A 290 -18.81 -4.07 6.96
CA THR A 290 -20.08 -3.80 7.66
C THR A 290 -19.83 -3.00 8.94
N GLU A 291 -20.88 -2.40 9.48
CA GLU A 291 -20.80 -1.74 10.79
C GLU A 291 -20.32 -2.75 11.88
N GLY A 292 -19.44 -2.29 12.76
CA GLY A 292 -18.85 -3.14 13.82
C GLY A 292 -17.78 -4.14 13.35
N SER A 293 -17.55 -4.30 12.05
CA SER A 293 -16.54 -5.26 11.54
C SER A 293 -15.10 -4.76 11.64
N ILE A 294 -14.91 -3.44 11.72
CA ILE A 294 -13.63 -2.78 12.03
C ILE A 294 -13.64 -2.41 13.51
N ASN A 295 -12.61 -2.85 14.25
CA ASN A 295 -12.45 -2.45 15.64
C ASN A 295 -12.06 -0.96 15.73
N LEU A 296 -12.96 -0.12 16.24
CA LEU A 296 -12.73 1.31 16.46
C LEU A 296 -12.46 1.66 17.94
N SER A 297 -12.29 0.67 18.81
CA SER A 297 -12.03 0.90 20.23
C SER A 297 -10.79 1.78 20.44
N GLY A 298 -10.93 2.83 21.24
CA GLY A 298 -9.89 3.83 21.51
C GLY A 298 -9.79 4.95 20.46
N LEU A 299 -10.46 4.85 19.31
CA LEU A 299 -10.47 5.90 18.29
C LEU A 299 -11.66 6.85 18.50
N LYS A 300 -11.37 8.14 18.70
CA LYS A 300 -12.41 9.17 18.84
C LYS A 300 -12.68 9.84 17.50
N GLY A 301 -13.96 10.01 17.16
CA GLY A 301 -14.37 10.82 16.00
C GLY A 301 -14.24 10.15 14.63
N VAL A 302 -13.87 8.86 14.56
CA VAL A 302 -13.87 8.11 13.30
C VAL A 302 -15.30 7.71 12.94
N LYS A 303 -15.80 8.20 11.80
CA LYS A 303 -17.11 7.86 11.23
C LYS A 303 -16.92 6.83 10.11
N LEU A 304 -17.20 5.56 10.41
CA LEU A 304 -16.95 4.45 9.47
C LEU A 304 -17.81 4.56 8.21
N ASP A 305 -19.04 4.98 8.37
CA ASP A 305 -20.03 5.28 7.33
C ASP A 305 -19.53 6.34 6.33
N GLU A 306 -18.96 7.46 6.81
CA GLU A 306 -18.32 8.46 5.94
C GLU A 306 -17.08 7.85 5.23
N LEU A 307 -16.25 7.14 5.99
CA LEU A 307 -14.99 6.57 5.52
C LEU A 307 -15.20 5.44 4.48
N MET A 308 -16.31 4.70 4.58
CA MET A 308 -16.72 3.62 3.67
C MET A 308 -17.62 4.09 2.52
N SER A 309 -18.03 5.36 2.50
CA SER A 309 -18.98 5.84 1.49
C SER A 309 -18.43 5.76 0.06
N VAL A 310 -19.32 5.45 -0.89
CA VAL A 310 -19.06 5.31 -2.34
C VAL A 310 -19.97 6.31 -3.07
N PRO A 311 -19.61 7.61 -3.11
CA PRO A 311 -20.49 8.65 -3.65
C PRO A 311 -20.65 8.53 -5.17
N LYS A 312 -21.89 8.49 -5.65
CA LYS A 312 -22.22 8.23 -7.06
C LYS A 312 -21.51 9.17 -8.03
N ASP A 313 -21.63 10.49 -7.84
CA ASP A 313 -21.10 11.49 -8.76
C ASP A 313 -19.58 11.36 -8.93
N TYR A 314 -18.87 11.18 -7.82
CA TYR A 314 -17.43 10.91 -7.83
C TYR A 314 -17.09 9.68 -8.67
N TRP A 315 -17.78 8.57 -8.48
CA TRP A 315 -17.47 7.31 -9.15
C TRP A 315 -17.88 7.31 -10.62
N VAL A 316 -18.91 8.07 -11.00
CA VAL A 316 -19.28 8.32 -12.40
C VAL A 316 -18.15 9.05 -13.11
N ASP A 317 -17.61 10.11 -12.50
CA ASP A 317 -16.53 10.88 -13.11
C ASP A 317 -15.20 10.13 -13.08
N ASP A 318 -14.90 9.40 -11.99
CA ASP A 318 -13.73 8.54 -11.90
C ASP A 318 -13.76 7.44 -12.97
N ALA A 319 -14.92 6.84 -13.25
CA ALA A 319 -15.07 5.80 -14.27
C ALA A 319 -14.85 6.34 -15.69
N LYS A 320 -15.40 7.51 -16.03
CA LYS A 320 -15.15 8.17 -17.33
C LYS A 320 -13.66 8.46 -17.53
N GLU A 321 -13.02 8.95 -16.48
CA GLU A 321 -11.59 9.29 -16.49
C GLU A 321 -10.71 8.04 -16.62
N VAL A 322 -11.02 6.96 -15.88
CA VAL A 322 -10.35 5.65 -16.01
C VAL A 322 -10.49 5.10 -17.42
N ARG A 323 -11.69 5.15 -18.00
CA ARG A 323 -11.91 4.68 -19.37
C ARG A 323 -11.03 5.43 -20.35
N HIS A 324 -11.04 6.76 -20.29
CA HIS A 324 -10.21 7.58 -21.15
C HIS A 324 -8.72 7.22 -21.03
N PHE A 325 -8.20 7.13 -19.80
CA PHE A 325 -6.81 6.75 -19.54
C PHE A 325 -6.47 5.37 -20.09
N ILE A 326 -7.26 4.34 -19.76
CA ILE A 326 -6.97 2.96 -20.16
C ILE A 326 -7.03 2.79 -21.68
N GLU A 327 -8.02 3.38 -22.33
CA GLU A 327 -8.17 3.30 -23.79
C GLU A 327 -7.06 4.07 -24.52
N GLU A 328 -6.66 5.24 -24.02
CA GLU A 328 -5.58 6.03 -24.64
C GLU A 328 -4.21 5.40 -24.41
N GLN A 329 -3.89 5.01 -23.17
CA GLN A 329 -2.54 4.55 -22.81
C GLN A 329 -2.25 3.11 -23.23
N ILE A 330 -3.27 2.25 -23.30
CA ILE A 330 -3.11 0.83 -23.70
C ILE A 330 -3.54 0.61 -25.15
N GLY A 331 -4.55 1.34 -25.63
CA GLY A 331 -5.00 1.30 -27.01
C GLY A 331 -5.33 -0.12 -27.48
N PRO A 332 -4.75 -0.59 -28.61
CA PRO A 332 -5.07 -1.89 -29.18
C PRO A 332 -4.61 -3.08 -28.35
N ASP A 333 -3.68 -2.88 -27.39
CA ASP A 333 -3.19 -3.95 -26.51
C ASP A 333 -4.08 -4.17 -25.27
N LEU A 334 -5.20 -3.44 -25.13
CA LEU A 334 -6.10 -3.59 -23.98
C LEU A 334 -6.73 -4.99 -23.97
N PRO A 335 -6.51 -5.81 -22.92
CA PRO A 335 -7.17 -7.10 -22.80
C PRO A 335 -8.70 -6.96 -22.80
N LYS A 336 -9.38 -7.89 -23.49
CA LYS A 336 -10.83 -7.87 -23.66
C LYS A 336 -11.55 -8.00 -22.31
N GLU A 337 -10.95 -8.76 -21.41
CA GLU A 337 -11.40 -9.02 -20.04
C GLU A 337 -11.36 -7.74 -19.19
N ILE A 338 -10.33 -6.91 -19.34
CA ILE A 338 -10.23 -5.61 -18.66
C ILE A 338 -11.29 -4.64 -19.18
N ARG A 339 -11.52 -4.63 -20.51
CA ARG A 339 -12.60 -3.83 -21.10
C ARG A 339 -13.97 -4.26 -20.58
N ALA A 340 -14.22 -5.56 -20.47
CA ALA A 340 -15.46 -6.10 -19.93
C ALA A 340 -15.67 -5.76 -18.44
N GLU A 341 -14.63 -5.86 -17.61
CA GLU A 341 -14.70 -5.43 -16.20
C GLU A 341 -14.99 -3.94 -16.06
N MET A 342 -14.37 -3.11 -16.90
CA MET A 342 -14.61 -1.66 -16.93
C MET A 342 -16.09 -1.34 -17.23
N GLU A 343 -16.66 -1.96 -18.28
CA GLU A 343 -18.07 -1.81 -18.62
C GLU A 343 -19.01 -2.35 -17.52
N ALA A 344 -18.63 -3.45 -16.87
CA ALA A 344 -19.39 -4.01 -15.75
C ALA A 344 -19.38 -3.08 -14.54
N GLN A 345 -18.24 -2.46 -14.22
CA GLN A 345 -18.13 -1.48 -13.14
C GLN A 345 -18.95 -0.23 -13.42
N GLU A 346 -18.92 0.30 -14.63
CA GLU A 346 -19.74 1.45 -15.03
C GLU A 346 -21.24 1.17 -14.87
N LYS A 347 -21.70 -0.03 -15.26
CA LYS A 347 -23.10 -0.44 -15.05
C LYS A 347 -23.47 -0.48 -13.56
N ARG A 348 -22.59 -1.02 -12.71
CA ARG A 348 -22.80 -1.03 -11.25
C ARG A 348 -22.86 0.39 -10.67
N ILE A 349 -21.96 1.27 -11.12
CA ILE A 349 -21.90 2.68 -10.67
C ILE A 349 -23.15 3.45 -11.12
N ALA A 350 -23.64 3.22 -12.35
CA ALA A 350 -24.86 3.87 -12.83
C ALA A 350 -26.10 3.53 -11.98
N SER A 351 -26.12 2.33 -11.39
CA SER A 351 -27.19 1.82 -10.52
C SER A 351 -27.10 2.24 -9.04
N LEU A 352 -26.07 3.01 -8.65
CA LEU A 352 -25.93 3.54 -7.28
C LEU A 352 -27.05 4.50 -6.87
#